data_AF-A0A846PK30-F1
#
_entry.id   AF-A0A846PK30-F1
#
_cell.length_a   1.000
_cell.length_b   1.000
_cell.length_c   1.000
_cell.angle_alpha   90.00
_cell.angle_beta   90.00
_cell.angle_gamma   90.00
#
_symmetry.space_group_name_H-M   'P 1'
#
loop_
_entity.id
_entity.type
_entity.pdbx_description
1 polymer ?
#
loop_
_entity_poly.entity_id
_entity_poly.type
_entity_poly.pdbx_seq_one_letter_code
_entity_poly.pdbx_strand_id
1 'polypeptide(L)'
;MTELKEMIIETPIDKLIKLIKEREKISISEASESLGVTRTQIEQWVRILEERDFVEMRYPAIGEPIIILKKIKSGKITKKIEKERKKIEKKSKLFEKKITETEKKVEVTDKKVSKLEKELRKKLEGVEKNLKILESLESKKREVIKDTKEIEKVAEEIVKNFDDLKSSVESIDKKINEKIEFIEAHGEQIKNLEEMREEIRNDIENLDAEIKLTKLVLKGKKIHTVNPLRRLFGRHEKKTEKIKKKHKKIDKKISKIEQKVKNKKIKAKKKSNIYKDFW
;
A
#
# COMPACT_ATOMS: atom_id res chain seq x y z
N MET A 1 -69.66 -29.63 -5.56
CA MET A 1 -70.76 -29.38 -4.61
C MET A 1 -71.46 -30.67 -4.12
N THR A 2 -71.08 -31.84 -4.64
CA THR A 2 -71.58 -33.16 -4.21
C THR A 2 -70.86 -33.71 -2.97
N GLU A 3 -69.60 -33.34 -2.75
CA GLU A 3 -68.76 -33.85 -1.63
C GLU A 3 -69.08 -33.25 -0.25
N LEU A 4 -69.85 -32.16 -0.17
CA LEU A 4 -70.22 -31.54 1.12
C LEU A 4 -71.43 -32.20 1.81
N LYS A 5 -72.13 -33.12 1.13
CA LYS A 5 -73.27 -33.82 1.74
C LYS A 5 -72.86 -35.03 2.59
N GLU A 6 -71.65 -35.58 2.41
CA GLU A 6 -71.21 -36.82 3.07
C GLU A 6 -70.54 -36.61 4.44
N MET A 7 -70.19 -35.38 4.81
CA MET A 7 -69.64 -35.06 6.15
C MET A 7 -70.70 -34.60 7.16
N ILE A 8 -71.99 -34.62 6.81
CA ILE A 8 -73.05 -34.26 7.76
C ILE A 8 -73.29 -35.47 8.66
N ILE A 9 -72.74 -35.44 9.88
CA ILE A 9 -73.00 -36.44 10.92
C ILE A 9 -74.50 -36.43 11.20
N GLU A 10 -75.22 -37.45 10.74
CA GLU A 10 -76.67 -37.56 10.97
C GLU A 10 -76.93 -37.97 12.41
N THR A 11 -77.58 -37.08 13.18
CA THR A 11 -77.95 -37.38 14.55
C THR A 11 -79.26 -38.19 14.60
N PRO A 12 -79.54 -38.92 15.69
CA PRO A 12 -80.82 -39.61 15.87
C PRO A 12 -82.03 -38.66 15.79
N ILE A 13 -81.87 -37.40 16.19
CA ILE A 13 -82.90 -36.35 16.08
C ILE A 13 -83.16 -36.02 14.60
N ASP A 14 -82.12 -35.96 13.76
CA ASP A 14 -82.29 -35.72 12.32
C ASP A 14 -83.07 -36.85 11.65
N LYS A 15 -82.84 -38.11 12.08
CA LYS A 15 -83.62 -39.27 11.62
C LYS A 15 -85.09 -39.17 12.03
N LEU A 16 -85.38 -38.73 13.26
CA LEU A 16 -86.75 -38.46 13.70
C LEU A 16 -87.41 -37.36 12.84
N ILE A 17 -86.70 -36.27 12.54
CA ILE A 17 -87.24 -35.20 11.67
C ILE A 17 -87.53 -35.73 10.26
N LYS A 18 -86.65 -36.57 9.69
CA LYS A 18 -86.89 -37.21 8.39
C LYS A 18 -88.14 -38.09 8.42
N LEU A 19 -88.30 -38.92 9.45
CA LEU A 19 -89.50 -39.76 9.61
C LEU A 19 -90.80 -38.95 9.70
N ILE A 20 -90.79 -37.86 10.47
CA ILE A 20 -91.97 -36.99 10.59
C ILE A 20 -92.23 -36.27 9.25
N LYS A 21 -91.20 -35.92 8.48
CA LYS A 21 -91.35 -35.34 7.13
C LYS A 21 -91.97 -36.30 6.12
N GLU A 22 -91.61 -37.58 6.19
CA GLU A 22 -92.11 -38.60 5.28
C GLU A 22 -93.56 -39.01 5.60
N ARG A 23 -93.92 -39.09 6.88
CA ARG A 23 -95.26 -39.54 7.31
C ARG A 23 -96.26 -38.41 7.60
N GLU A 24 -95.78 -37.17 7.67
CA GLU A 24 -96.49 -35.94 8.09
C GLU A 24 -97.05 -35.93 9.54
N LYS A 25 -97.50 -37.09 10.03
CA LYS A 25 -97.96 -37.35 11.40
C LYS A 25 -97.46 -38.72 11.84
N ILE A 26 -96.93 -38.81 13.05
CA ILE A 26 -96.46 -40.08 13.62
C ILE A 26 -96.75 -40.13 15.12
N SER A 27 -97.18 -41.29 15.63
CA SER A 27 -97.35 -41.50 17.06
C SER A 27 -95.99 -41.73 17.75
N ILE A 28 -95.92 -41.47 19.06
CA ILE A 28 -94.67 -41.69 19.83
C ILE A 28 -94.23 -43.16 19.77
N SER A 29 -95.17 -44.11 19.80
CA SER A 29 -94.86 -45.53 19.74
C SER A 29 -94.31 -45.95 18.38
N GLU A 30 -94.91 -45.47 17.28
CA GLU A 30 -94.39 -45.75 15.94
C GLU A 30 -93.00 -45.15 15.72
N ALA A 31 -92.75 -43.96 16.25
CA ALA A 31 -91.44 -43.31 16.19
C ALA A 31 -90.40 -44.08 17.03
N SER A 32 -90.78 -44.55 18.22
CA SER A 32 -89.95 -45.36 19.12
C SER A 32 -89.55 -46.68 18.47
N GLU A 33 -90.51 -47.39 17.85
CA GLU A 33 -90.25 -48.63 17.12
C GLU A 33 -89.39 -48.41 15.88
N SER A 34 -89.67 -47.39 15.08
CA SER A 34 -88.94 -47.12 13.83
C SER A 34 -87.49 -46.69 14.07
N LEU A 35 -87.19 -46.06 15.20
CA LEU A 35 -85.84 -45.58 15.55
C LEU A 35 -85.10 -46.48 16.54
N GLY A 36 -85.76 -47.51 17.10
CA GLY A 36 -85.16 -48.43 18.06
C GLY A 36 -84.75 -47.77 19.38
N VAL A 37 -85.48 -46.73 19.81
CA VAL A 37 -85.22 -45.95 21.03
C VAL A 37 -86.41 -45.94 21.95
N THR A 38 -86.23 -45.62 23.23
CA THR A 38 -87.34 -45.68 24.20
C THR A 38 -88.35 -44.55 23.96
N ARG A 39 -89.63 -44.78 24.31
CA ARG A 39 -90.69 -43.76 24.20
C ARG A 39 -90.33 -42.47 24.94
N THR A 40 -89.72 -42.59 26.10
CA THR A 40 -89.23 -41.45 26.90
C THR A 40 -88.17 -40.62 26.18
N GLN A 41 -87.27 -41.24 25.41
CA GLN A 41 -86.28 -40.53 24.60
C GLN A 41 -86.93 -39.80 23.42
N ILE A 42 -87.91 -40.43 22.76
CA ILE A 42 -88.69 -39.77 21.71
C ILE A 42 -89.43 -38.55 22.26
N GLU A 43 -90.09 -38.68 23.42
CA GLU A 43 -90.75 -37.55 24.07
C GLU A 43 -89.80 -36.40 24.39
N GLN A 44 -88.60 -36.71 24.90
CA GLN A 44 -87.58 -35.71 25.15
C GLN A 44 -87.13 -35.01 23.86
N TRP A 45 -86.90 -35.77 22.77
CA TRP A 45 -86.53 -35.20 21.48
C TRP A 45 -87.65 -34.35 20.89
N VAL A 46 -88.90 -34.80 20.99
CA VAL A 46 -90.08 -34.07 20.53
C VAL A 46 -90.24 -32.76 21.31
N ARG A 47 -90.05 -32.77 22.64
CA ARG A 47 -90.07 -31.54 23.45
C ARG A 47 -89.00 -30.55 23.00
N ILE A 48 -87.77 -31.01 22.74
CA ILE A 48 -86.68 -30.16 22.23
C ILE A 48 -87.02 -29.58 20.85
N LEU A 49 -87.65 -30.37 19.98
CA LEU A 49 -88.06 -29.92 18.65
C LEU A 49 -89.27 -28.98 18.69
N GLU A 50 -90.16 -29.17 19.65
CA GLU A 50 -91.32 -28.32 19.92
C GLU A 50 -90.89 -26.97 20.50
N GLU A 51 -89.95 -26.94 21.46
CA GLU A 51 -89.33 -25.72 22.00
C GLU A 51 -88.70 -24.85 20.90
N ARG A 52 -88.21 -25.47 19.82
CA ARG A 52 -87.61 -24.80 18.66
C ARG A 52 -88.59 -24.59 17.50
N ASP A 53 -89.89 -24.77 17.73
CA ASP A 53 -90.96 -24.58 16.74
C ASP A 53 -90.86 -25.44 15.46
N PHE A 54 -90.16 -26.58 15.50
CA PHE A 54 -90.05 -27.48 14.35
C PHE A 54 -91.25 -28.43 14.23
N VAL A 55 -91.75 -28.91 15.38
CA VAL A 55 -92.87 -29.86 15.47
C VAL A 55 -93.87 -29.40 16.52
N GLU A 56 -95.08 -29.95 16.48
CA GLU A 56 -96.17 -29.73 17.43
C GLU A 56 -96.68 -31.09 17.91
N MET A 57 -96.76 -31.28 19.23
CA MET A 57 -97.26 -32.53 19.82
C MET A 57 -98.73 -32.36 20.22
N ARG A 58 -99.60 -33.21 19.67
CA ARG A 58 -101.04 -33.19 19.95
C ARG A 58 -101.46 -34.41 20.75
N TYR A 59 -102.20 -34.18 21.83
CA TYR A 59 -102.79 -35.22 22.67
C TYR A 59 -104.26 -35.41 22.29
N PRO A 60 -104.62 -36.48 21.55
CA PRO A 60 -106.02 -36.78 21.28
C PRO A 60 -106.75 -37.16 22.58
N ALA A 61 -108.07 -36.96 22.62
CA ALA A 61 -108.89 -37.26 23.80
C ALA A 61 -108.92 -38.76 24.17
N ILE A 62 -108.70 -39.62 23.18
CA ILE A 62 -108.54 -41.08 23.33
C ILE A 62 -107.39 -41.48 22.40
N GLY A 63 -106.35 -42.11 22.93
CA GLY A 63 -105.20 -42.61 22.17
C GLY A 63 -103.85 -42.00 22.56
N GLU A 64 -102.81 -42.36 21.81
CA GLU A 64 -101.43 -41.93 22.06
C GLU A 64 -101.13 -40.54 21.45
N PRO A 65 -100.12 -39.80 21.97
CA PRO A 65 -99.77 -38.48 21.44
C PRO A 65 -99.20 -38.56 20.01
N ILE A 66 -99.56 -37.59 19.18
CA ILE A 66 -99.21 -37.51 17.75
C ILE A 66 -98.32 -36.29 17.51
N ILE A 67 -97.23 -36.49 16.77
CA ILE A 67 -96.26 -35.45 16.41
C ILE A 67 -96.55 -34.97 14.99
N ILE A 68 -96.64 -33.65 14.77
CA ILE A 68 -96.93 -33.02 13.47
C ILE A 68 -95.87 -31.97 13.15
N LEU A 69 -95.44 -31.86 11.89
CA LEU A 69 -94.56 -30.76 11.48
C LEU A 69 -95.26 -29.41 11.46
N LYS A 70 -94.67 -28.43 12.14
CA LYS A 70 -95.15 -27.05 12.14
C LYS A 70 -94.77 -26.40 10.80
N LYS A 71 -95.75 -25.98 9.99
CA LYS A 71 -95.48 -25.27 8.72
C LYS A 71 -94.87 -23.89 9.01
N ILE A 72 -93.55 -23.78 8.94
CA ILE A 72 -92.83 -22.50 9.09
C ILE A 72 -93.19 -21.58 7.90
N LYS A 73 -93.65 -20.35 8.19
CA LYS A 73 -93.96 -19.32 7.17
C LYS A 73 -92.68 -18.87 6.43
N SER A 74 -92.38 -19.52 5.31
CA SER A 74 -91.15 -19.39 4.50
C SER A 74 -90.90 -18.02 3.83
N GLY A 75 -91.88 -17.10 3.81
CA GLY A 75 -91.78 -15.83 3.07
C GLY A 75 -90.92 -14.72 3.71
N LYS A 76 -90.65 -14.75 5.03
CA LYS A 76 -89.80 -13.73 5.70
C LYS A 76 -88.31 -14.08 5.66
N ILE A 77 -87.97 -15.36 5.59
CA ILE A 77 -86.58 -15.85 5.62
C ILE A 77 -85.88 -15.58 4.29
N THR A 78 -86.57 -15.80 3.16
CA THR A 78 -86.02 -15.58 1.80
C THR A 78 -85.64 -14.12 1.55
N LYS A 79 -86.48 -13.15 1.95
CA LYS A 79 -86.19 -11.72 1.82
C LYS A 79 -84.99 -11.25 2.68
N LYS A 80 -84.76 -11.87 3.85
CA LYS A 80 -83.61 -11.55 4.70
C LYS A 80 -82.31 -12.09 4.10
N ILE A 81 -82.34 -13.33 3.62
CA ILE A 81 -81.21 -13.98 2.94
C ILE A 81 -80.81 -13.21 1.67
N GLU A 82 -81.77 -12.74 0.89
CA GLU A 82 -81.46 -12.00 -0.34
C GLU A 82 -80.85 -10.61 -0.08
N LYS A 83 -81.30 -9.92 0.98
CA LYS A 83 -80.68 -8.67 1.44
C LYS A 83 -79.24 -8.89 1.90
N GLU A 84 -78.96 -9.97 2.60
CA GLU A 84 -77.60 -10.31 3.00
C GLU A 84 -76.72 -10.73 1.83
N ARG A 85 -77.22 -11.52 0.88
CA ARG A 85 -76.52 -11.82 -0.39
C ARG A 85 -76.12 -10.55 -1.13
N LYS A 86 -77.03 -9.59 -1.31
CA LYS A 86 -76.72 -8.30 -1.97
C LYS A 86 -75.67 -7.49 -1.21
N LYS A 87 -75.64 -7.54 0.13
CA LYS A 87 -74.59 -6.90 0.95
C LYS A 87 -73.24 -7.59 0.78
N ILE A 88 -73.22 -8.91 0.79
CA ILE A 88 -72.00 -9.71 0.59
C ILE A 88 -71.44 -9.48 -0.81
N GLU A 89 -72.29 -9.46 -1.84
CA GLU A 89 -71.87 -9.24 -3.22
C GLU A 89 -71.25 -7.84 -3.41
N LYS A 90 -71.85 -6.79 -2.82
CA LYS A 90 -71.26 -5.44 -2.84
C LYS A 90 -69.91 -5.40 -2.13
N LYS A 91 -69.76 -6.08 -0.99
CA LYS A 91 -68.48 -6.18 -0.27
C LYS A 91 -67.43 -6.96 -1.08
N SER A 92 -67.81 -8.05 -1.74
CA SER A 92 -66.93 -8.84 -2.60
C SER A 92 -66.40 -8.01 -3.76
N LYS A 93 -67.28 -7.30 -4.47
CA LYS A 93 -66.89 -6.39 -5.57
C LYS A 93 -65.95 -5.28 -5.09
N LEU A 94 -66.17 -4.74 -3.89
CA LEU A 94 -65.28 -3.74 -3.31
C LEU A 94 -63.90 -4.33 -2.96
N PHE A 95 -63.88 -5.57 -2.46
CA PHE A 95 -62.67 -6.30 -2.12
C PHE A 95 -61.86 -6.66 -3.37
N GLU A 96 -62.50 -7.14 -4.43
CA GLU A 96 -61.88 -7.40 -5.74
C GLU A 96 -61.21 -6.14 -6.30
N LYS A 97 -61.89 -4.99 -6.27
CA LYS A 97 -61.28 -3.72 -6.70
C LYS A 97 -60.03 -3.39 -5.89
N LYS A 98 -60.08 -3.50 -4.55
CA LYS A 98 -58.93 -3.29 -3.69
C LYS A 98 -57.79 -4.25 -3.99
N ILE A 99 -58.08 -5.53 -4.22
CA ILE A 99 -57.08 -6.54 -4.62
C ILE A 99 -56.39 -6.10 -5.91
N THR A 100 -57.15 -5.78 -6.97
CA THR A 100 -56.57 -5.38 -8.26
C THR A 100 -55.74 -4.09 -8.17
N GLU A 101 -56.15 -3.14 -7.33
CA GLU A 101 -55.36 -1.93 -7.06
C GLU A 101 -54.06 -2.25 -6.32
N THR A 102 -54.09 -3.17 -5.35
CA THR A 102 -52.87 -3.62 -4.65
C THR A 102 -51.94 -4.41 -5.57
N GLU A 103 -52.45 -5.30 -6.42
CA GLU A 103 -51.65 -6.06 -7.39
C GLU A 103 -50.90 -5.12 -8.33
N LYS A 104 -51.57 -4.10 -8.87
CA LYS A 104 -50.91 -3.08 -9.71
C LYS A 104 -49.82 -2.32 -8.96
N LYS A 105 -50.06 -1.99 -7.69
CA LYS A 105 -49.04 -1.32 -6.85
C LYS A 105 -47.84 -2.23 -6.62
N VAL A 106 -48.08 -3.52 -6.34
CA VAL A 106 -47.02 -4.54 -6.17
C VAL A 106 -46.19 -4.68 -7.44
N GLU A 107 -46.83 -4.75 -8.60
CA GLU A 107 -46.12 -4.86 -9.89
C GLU A 107 -45.24 -3.63 -10.19
N VAL A 108 -45.74 -2.43 -9.87
CA VAL A 108 -44.96 -1.20 -10.00
C VAL A 108 -43.78 -1.17 -9.04
N THR A 109 -43.96 -1.65 -7.79
CA THR A 109 -42.86 -1.73 -6.83
C THR A 109 -41.82 -2.77 -7.23
N ASP A 110 -42.22 -3.94 -7.73
CA ASP A 110 -41.28 -4.97 -8.20
C ASP A 110 -40.43 -4.46 -9.35
N LYS A 111 -41.04 -3.75 -10.31
CA LYS A 111 -40.30 -3.10 -11.40
C LYS A 111 -39.27 -2.10 -10.87
N LYS A 112 -39.63 -1.30 -9.85
CA LYS A 112 -38.69 -0.34 -9.22
C LYS A 112 -37.56 -1.06 -8.48
N VAL A 113 -37.87 -2.10 -7.71
CA VAL A 113 -36.88 -2.92 -7.00
C VAL A 113 -35.90 -3.54 -8.00
N SER A 114 -36.38 -4.13 -9.09
CA SER A 114 -35.51 -4.73 -10.11
C SER A 114 -34.56 -3.73 -10.78
N LYS A 115 -35.00 -2.47 -10.97
CA LYS A 115 -34.14 -1.41 -11.50
C LYS A 115 -33.07 -1.01 -10.50
N LEU A 116 -33.44 -0.84 -9.24
CA LEU A 116 -32.51 -0.53 -8.15
C LEU A 116 -31.46 -1.64 -7.97
N GLU A 117 -31.86 -2.91 -8.01
CA GLU A 117 -30.93 -4.04 -7.93
C GLU A 117 -29.90 -4.03 -9.06
N LYS A 118 -30.33 -3.73 -10.30
CA LYS A 118 -29.42 -3.64 -11.45
C LYS A 118 -28.43 -2.49 -11.30
N GLU A 119 -28.88 -1.33 -10.83
CA GLU A 119 -28.00 -0.19 -10.58
C GLU A 119 -27.01 -0.47 -9.44
N LEU A 120 -27.47 -1.10 -8.36
CA LEU A 120 -26.63 -1.49 -7.24
C LEU A 120 -25.56 -2.50 -7.68
N ARG A 121 -25.91 -3.51 -8.48
CA ARG A 121 -24.94 -4.48 -9.03
C ARG A 121 -23.85 -3.80 -9.86
N LYS A 122 -24.25 -2.88 -10.77
CA LYS A 122 -23.28 -2.13 -11.58
C LYS A 122 -22.34 -1.27 -10.73
N LYS A 123 -22.85 -0.64 -9.67
CA LYS A 123 -22.03 0.13 -8.73
C LYS A 123 -21.07 -0.76 -7.95
N LEU A 124 -21.54 -1.92 -7.48
CA LEU A 124 -20.70 -2.91 -6.77
C LEU A 124 -19.56 -3.42 -7.65
N GLU A 125 -19.83 -3.79 -8.91
CA GLU A 125 -18.79 -4.19 -9.86
C GLU A 125 -17.75 -3.08 -10.08
N GLY A 126 -18.17 -1.82 -10.11
CA GLY A 126 -17.27 -0.67 -10.20
C GLY A 126 -16.37 -0.54 -8.96
N VAL A 127 -16.96 -0.70 -7.77
CA VAL A 127 -16.23 -0.66 -6.50
C VAL A 127 -15.21 -1.81 -6.40
N GLU A 128 -15.58 -3.03 -6.81
CA GLU A 128 -14.67 -4.19 -6.83
C GLU A 128 -13.47 -3.99 -7.75
N LYS A 129 -13.68 -3.40 -8.94
CA LYS A 129 -12.58 -3.06 -9.85
C LYS A 129 -11.64 -2.03 -9.23
N ASN A 130 -12.20 -1.00 -8.58
CA ASN A 130 -11.40 0.02 -7.90
C ASN A 130 -10.62 -0.56 -6.71
N LEU A 131 -11.20 -1.50 -5.96
CA LEU A 131 -10.49 -2.20 -4.88
C LEU A 131 -9.29 -2.99 -5.39
N LYS A 132 -9.43 -3.73 -6.50
CA LYS A 132 -8.30 -4.43 -7.13
C LYS A 132 -7.19 -3.49 -7.58
N ILE A 133 -7.56 -2.32 -8.13
CA ILE A 133 -6.58 -1.28 -8.49
C ILE A 133 -5.87 -0.78 -7.23
N LEU A 134 -6.62 -0.51 -6.15
CA LEU A 134 -6.07 -0.04 -4.88
C LEU A 134 -5.05 -1.03 -4.28
N GLU A 135 -5.37 -2.33 -4.29
CA GLU A 135 -4.45 -3.39 -3.85
C GLU A 135 -3.14 -3.39 -4.67
N SER A 136 -3.23 -3.25 -5.99
CA SER A 136 -2.05 -3.16 -6.86
C SER A 136 -1.22 -1.89 -6.64
N LEU A 137 -1.85 -0.78 -6.25
CA LEU A 137 -1.17 0.46 -5.89
C LEU A 137 -0.49 0.33 -4.53
N GLU A 138 -1.10 -0.40 -3.59
CA GLU A 138 -0.51 -0.65 -2.29
C GLU A 138 0.74 -1.53 -2.39
N SER A 139 0.74 -2.56 -3.24
CA SER A 139 1.93 -3.38 -3.48
C SER A 139 3.06 -2.55 -4.11
N LYS A 140 2.76 -1.72 -5.12
CA LYS A 140 3.74 -0.79 -5.73
C LYS A 140 4.27 0.22 -4.72
N LYS A 141 3.42 0.74 -3.83
CA LYS A 141 3.85 1.64 -2.76
C LYS A 141 4.87 0.97 -1.82
N ARG A 142 4.67 -0.31 -1.48
CA ARG A 142 5.60 -1.06 -0.63
C ARG A 142 6.95 -1.29 -1.33
N GLU A 143 6.94 -1.56 -2.63
CA GLU A 143 8.14 -1.70 -3.45
C GLU A 143 8.92 -0.39 -3.50
N VAL A 144 8.27 0.73 -3.81
CA VAL A 144 8.90 2.05 -3.81
C VAL A 144 9.51 2.39 -2.44
N ILE A 145 8.84 2.08 -1.33
CA ILE A 145 9.38 2.29 0.02
C ILE A 145 10.66 1.47 0.26
N LYS A 146 10.73 0.25 -0.29
CA LYS A 146 11.91 -0.59 -0.18
C LYS A 146 13.07 0.00 -0.97
N ASP A 147 12.82 0.39 -2.22
CA ASP A 147 13.83 0.99 -3.09
C ASP A 147 14.36 2.30 -2.51
N THR A 148 13.50 3.16 -1.95
CA THR A 148 13.94 4.39 -1.29
C THR A 148 14.87 4.12 -0.11
N LYS A 149 14.63 3.07 0.67
CA LYS A 149 15.52 2.69 1.79
C LYS A 149 16.86 2.15 1.31
N GLU A 150 16.89 1.46 0.17
CA GLU A 150 18.14 1.00 -0.44
C GLU A 150 18.95 2.17 -0.98
N ILE A 151 18.29 3.14 -1.63
CA ILE A 151 18.92 4.39 -2.09
C ILE A 151 19.49 5.19 -0.92
N GLU A 152 18.75 5.33 0.18
CA GLU A 152 19.23 6.02 1.39
C GLU A 152 20.53 5.39 1.94
N LYS A 153 20.59 4.06 2.03
CA LYS A 153 21.79 3.34 2.47
C LYS A 153 22.99 3.59 1.54
N VAL A 154 22.76 3.52 0.24
CA VAL A 154 23.82 3.78 -0.76
C VAL A 154 24.30 5.24 -0.65
N ALA A 155 23.39 6.19 -0.45
CA ALA A 155 23.76 7.58 -0.25
C ALA A 155 24.61 7.79 1.02
N GLU A 156 24.26 7.12 2.13
CA GLU A 156 25.07 7.15 3.36
C GLU A 156 26.48 6.59 3.15
N GLU A 157 26.61 5.49 2.40
CA GLU A 157 27.92 4.91 2.05
C GLU A 157 28.75 5.86 1.16
N ILE A 158 28.12 6.50 0.17
CA ILE A 158 28.78 7.49 -0.69
C ILE A 158 29.30 8.67 0.13
N VAL A 159 28.50 9.18 1.08
CA VAL A 159 28.92 10.29 1.96
C VAL A 159 30.15 9.91 2.78
N LYS A 160 30.15 8.71 3.39
CA LYS A 160 31.32 8.21 4.15
C LYS A 160 32.57 8.11 3.28
N ASN A 161 32.44 7.54 2.08
CA ASN A 161 33.55 7.44 1.13
C ASN A 161 34.07 8.82 0.70
N PHE A 162 33.19 9.82 0.58
CA PHE A 162 33.58 11.18 0.24
C PHE A 162 34.34 11.86 1.39
N ASP A 163 33.93 11.65 2.64
CA ASP A 163 34.64 12.15 3.82
C ASP A 163 36.04 11.51 3.94
N ASP A 164 36.16 10.21 3.68
CA ASP A 164 37.43 9.50 3.65
C ASP A 164 38.35 10.02 2.53
N LEU A 165 37.79 10.27 1.34
CA LEU A 165 38.52 10.89 0.23
C LEU A 165 39.01 12.29 0.61
N LYS A 166 38.15 13.10 1.22
CA LYS A 166 38.48 14.46 1.67
C LYS A 166 39.65 14.45 2.65
N SER A 167 39.61 13.59 3.67
CA SER A 167 40.71 13.46 4.63
C SER A 167 42.02 13.00 3.97
N SER A 168 41.92 12.12 2.97
CA SER A 168 43.07 11.66 2.19
C SER A 168 43.69 12.80 1.37
N VAL A 169 42.86 13.62 0.71
CA VAL A 169 43.29 14.81 -0.04
C VAL A 169 43.98 15.82 0.87
N GLU A 170 43.39 16.14 2.02
CA GLU A 170 44.00 17.05 3.01
C GLU A 170 45.39 16.55 3.47
N SER A 171 45.55 15.24 3.63
CA SER A 171 46.85 14.63 3.98
C SER A 171 47.89 14.76 2.85
N ILE A 172 47.45 14.68 1.60
CA ILE A 172 48.30 14.82 0.41
C ILE A 172 48.74 16.27 0.27
N ASP A 173 47.82 17.22 0.44
CA ASP A 173 48.11 18.65 0.37
C ASP A 173 49.16 19.07 1.40
N LYS A 174 49.05 18.59 2.65
CA LYS A 174 50.09 18.80 3.68
C LYS A 174 51.46 18.30 3.22
N LYS A 175 51.54 17.08 2.65
CA LYS A 175 52.79 16.49 2.14
C LYS A 175 53.34 17.23 0.91
N ILE A 176 52.49 17.87 0.11
CA ILE A 176 52.89 18.71 -1.01
C ILE A 176 53.53 19.98 -0.48
N ASN A 177 52.88 20.66 0.47
CA ASN A 177 53.37 21.90 1.06
C ASN A 177 54.74 21.70 1.74
N GLU A 178 54.91 20.64 2.53
CA GLU A 178 56.22 20.29 3.13
C GLU A 178 57.32 20.11 2.08
N LYS A 179 56.98 19.56 0.90
CA LYS A 179 57.94 19.39 -0.20
C LYS A 179 58.24 20.69 -0.94
N ILE A 180 57.27 21.60 -1.04
CA ILE A 180 57.46 22.92 -1.64
C ILE A 180 58.43 23.70 -0.75
N GLU A 181 58.18 23.78 0.55
CA GLU A 181 59.07 24.44 1.52
C GLU A 181 60.50 23.86 1.46
N PHE A 182 60.61 22.53 1.39
CA PHE A 182 61.91 21.88 1.23
C PHE A 182 62.62 22.30 -0.06
N ILE A 183 61.90 22.40 -1.19
CA ILE A 183 62.47 22.80 -2.49
C ILE A 183 62.89 24.27 -2.45
N GLU A 184 62.09 25.16 -1.89
CA GLU A 184 62.38 26.59 -1.77
C GLU A 184 63.64 26.83 -0.95
N ALA A 185 63.75 26.21 0.24
CA ALA A 185 64.94 26.29 1.07
C ALA A 185 66.22 25.81 0.35
N HIS A 186 66.11 24.75 -0.46
CA HIS A 186 67.25 24.28 -1.27
C HIS A 186 67.53 25.18 -2.46
N GLY A 187 66.52 25.83 -3.03
CA GLY A 187 66.67 26.82 -4.10
C GLY A 187 67.51 28.01 -3.65
N GLU A 188 67.23 28.54 -2.46
CA GLU A 188 68.03 29.62 -1.86
C GLU A 188 69.49 29.21 -1.62
N GLN A 189 69.70 27.98 -1.10
CA GLN A 189 71.05 27.45 -0.93
C GLN A 189 71.82 27.35 -2.25
N ILE A 190 71.16 26.94 -3.33
CA ILE A 190 71.77 26.86 -4.66
C ILE A 190 72.15 28.26 -5.14
N LYS A 191 71.24 29.24 -5.02
CA LYS A 191 71.49 30.63 -5.40
C LYS A 191 72.72 31.20 -4.68
N ASN A 192 72.81 31.01 -3.36
CA ASN A 192 73.96 31.46 -2.58
C ASN A 192 75.26 30.78 -3.05
N LEU A 193 75.22 29.49 -3.41
CA LEU A 193 76.40 28.78 -3.93
C LEU A 193 76.79 29.26 -5.32
N GLU A 194 75.84 29.66 -6.17
CA GLU A 194 76.09 30.25 -7.48
C GLU A 194 76.76 31.63 -7.36
N GLU A 195 76.30 32.47 -6.43
CA GLU A 195 76.93 33.76 -6.12
C GLU A 195 78.39 33.58 -5.67
N MET A 196 78.62 32.68 -4.70
CA MET A 196 79.99 32.34 -4.27
C MET A 196 80.86 31.78 -5.40
N ARG A 197 80.26 31.07 -6.35
CA ARG A 197 80.98 30.49 -7.50
C ARG A 197 81.47 31.59 -8.44
N GLU A 198 80.65 32.60 -8.70
CA GLU A 198 81.02 33.75 -9.54
C GLU A 198 82.07 34.63 -8.87
N GLU A 199 81.99 34.86 -7.55
CA GLU A 199 83.05 35.56 -6.81
C GLU A 199 84.42 34.87 -6.98
N ILE A 200 84.46 33.55 -6.78
CA ILE A 200 85.69 32.75 -6.95
C ILE A 200 86.20 32.82 -8.40
N ARG A 201 85.30 32.88 -9.38
CA ARG A 201 85.67 32.98 -10.79
C ARG A 201 86.38 34.30 -11.07
N ASN A 202 85.82 35.41 -10.61
CA ASN A 202 86.41 36.74 -10.75
C ASN A 202 87.79 36.80 -10.07
N ASP A 203 87.92 36.22 -8.88
CA ASP A 203 89.21 36.11 -8.19
C ASP A 203 90.27 35.35 -9.01
N ILE A 204 89.88 34.25 -9.66
CA ILE A 204 90.79 33.47 -10.52
C ILE A 204 91.24 34.32 -11.73
N GLU A 205 90.32 35.03 -12.38
CA GLU A 205 90.63 35.88 -13.54
C GLU A 205 91.60 37.02 -13.16
N ASN A 206 91.37 37.67 -12.01
CA ASN A 206 92.26 38.69 -11.46
C ASN A 206 93.67 38.13 -11.17
N LEU A 207 93.75 36.98 -10.50
CA LEU A 207 95.04 36.33 -10.20
C LEU A 207 95.78 35.91 -11.47
N ASP A 208 95.07 35.40 -12.49
CA ASP A 208 95.69 35.03 -13.76
C ASP A 208 96.23 36.27 -14.51
N ALA A 209 95.54 37.41 -14.43
CA ALA A 209 96.04 38.69 -14.96
C ALA A 209 97.31 39.17 -14.23
N GLU A 210 97.32 39.13 -12.90
CA GLU A 210 98.52 39.45 -12.09
C GLU A 210 99.71 38.55 -12.46
N ILE A 211 99.48 37.24 -12.60
CA ILE A 211 100.50 36.26 -13.01
C ILE A 211 101.03 36.58 -14.42
N LYS A 212 100.18 37.04 -15.35
CA LYS A 212 100.63 37.44 -16.70
C LYS A 212 101.49 38.70 -16.67
N LEU A 213 101.04 39.76 -15.99
CA LEU A 213 101.79 41.02 -15.87
C LEU A 213 103.17 40.78 -15.27
N THR A 214 103.21 40.00 -14.19
CA THR A 214 104.46 39.68 -13.52
C THR A 214 105.42 38.84 -14.37
N LYS A 215 104.92 37.87 -15.15
CA LYS A 215 105.73 37.13 -16.13
C LYS A 215 106.36 38.05 -17.18
N LEU A 216 105.65 39.09 -17.62
CA LEU A 216 106.19 40.10 -18.55
C LEU A 216 107.30 40.92 -17.90
N VAL A 217 107.11 41.38 -16.66
CA VAL A 217 108.15 42.10 -15.89
C VAL A 217 109.42 41.25 -15.73
N LEU A 218 109.28 39.95 -15.43
CA LEU A 218 110.42 39.04 -15.29
C LEU A 218 111.17 38.79 -16.62
N LYS A 219 110.49 38.81 -17.77
CA LYS A 219 111.13 38.65 -19.09
C LYS A 219 111.93 39.89 -19.51
N GLY A 220 111.63 41.07 -18.96
CA GLY A 220 112.22 42.35 -19.39
C GLY A 220 113.50 42.81 -18.66
N LYS A 221 113.97 42.14 -17.59
CA LYS A 221 115.08 42.65 -16.75
C LYS A 221 115.96 41.54 -16.15
N LYS A 222 117.28 41.54 -16.43
CA LYS A 222 118.30 40.84 -15.62
C LYS A 222 118.56 41.68 -14.35
N ILE A 223 117.86 41.40 -13.26
CA ILE A 223 118.09 42.06 -11.95
C ILE A 223 118.12 41.01 -10.85
N HIS A 224 119.05 41.11 -9.89
CA HIS A 224 119.28 40.18 -8.77
C HIS A 224 118.11 40.00 -7.76
N THR A 225 116.91 40.52 -8.06
CA THR A 225 115.67 40.37 -7.27
C THR A 225 114.79 39.19 -7.69
N VAL A 226 115.26 38.33 -8.62
CA VAL A 226 114.47 37.18 -9.14
C VAL A 226 114.05 36.19 -8.05
N ASN A 227 114.86 35.99 -7.00
CA ASN A 227 114.59 34.95 -5.99
C ASN A 227 113.39 35.25 -5.06
N PRO A 228 113.26 36.45 -4.46
CA PRO A 228 112.06 36.84 -3.70
C PRO A 228 110.77 36.80 -4.53
N LEU A 229 110.84 37.28 -5.77
CA LEU A 229 109.72 37.25 -6.72
C LEU A 229 109.31 35.80 -7.07
N ARG A 230 110.27 34.93 -7.36
CA ARG A 230 110.02 33.49 -7.61
C ARG A 230 109.36 32.80 -6.42
N ARG A 231 109.72 33.15 -5.18
CA ARG A 231 109.06 32.65 -3.96
C ARG A 231 107.63 33.18 -3.80
N LEU A 232 107.38 34.45 -4.12
CA LEU A 232 106.03 35.01 -4.18
C LEU A 232 105.18 34.27 -5.22
N PHE A 233 105.68 34.02 -6.43
CA PHE A 233 104.98 33.22 -7.45
C PHE A 233 104.65 31.82 -6.97
N GLY A 234 105.62 31.13 -6.36
CA GLY A 234 105.36 29.81 -5.78
C GLY A 234 104.28 29.84 -4.70
N ARG A 235 104.12 30.94 -3.95
CA ARG A 235 103.03 31.10 -2.97
C ARG A 235 101.69 31.39 -3.65
N HIS A 236 101.66 32.28 -4.64
CA HIS A 236 100.44 32.60 -5.40
C HIS A 236 99.95 31.40 -6.20
N GLU A 237 100.85 30.65 -6.83
CA GLU A 237 100.54 29.42 -7.56
C GLU A 237 99.97 28.33 -6.61
N LYS A 238 100.55 28.18 -5.41
CA LYS A 238 99.96 27.30 -4.39
C LYS A 238 98.60 27.79 -3.89
N LYS A 239 98.38 29.11 -3.79
CA LYS A 239 97.08 29.68 -3.41
C LYS A 239 96.04 29.44 -4.51
N THR A 240 96.35 29.71 -5.78
CA THR A 240 95.45 29.44 -6.90
C THR A 240 95.15 27.95 -7.02
N GLU A 241 96.12 27.07 -6.80
CA GLU A 241 95.88 25.63 -6.80
C GLU A 241 94.96 25.18 -5.64
N LYS A 242 95.12 25.78 -4.45
CA LYS A 242 94.19 25.56 -3.33
C LYS A 242 92.79 26.08 -3.64
N ILE A 243 92.67 27.23 -4.28
CA ILE A 243 91.38 27.80 -4.71
C ILE A 243 90.71 26.90 -5.76
N LYS A 244 91.44 26.46 -6.79
CA LYS A 244 90.95 25.49 -7.79
C LYS A 244 90.49 24.18 -7.15
N LYS A 245 91.21 23.68 -6.15
CA LYS A 245 90.80 22.49 -5.37
C LYS A 245 89.52 22.74 -4.56
N LYS A 246 89.34 23.92 -3.98
CA LYS A 246 88.09 24.32 -3.29
C LYS A 246 86.93 24.42 -4.29
N HIS A 247 87.13 25.08 -5.43
CA HIS A 247 86.13 25.20 -6.50
C HIS A 247 85.65 23.82 -6.97
N LYS A 248 86.57 22.91 -7.28
CA LYS A 248 86.22 21.53 -7.67
C LYS A 248 85.48 20.75 -6.58
N LYS A 249 85.70 21.06 -5.29
CA LYS A 249 84.93 20.47 -4.19
C LYS A 249 83.51 21.03 -4.13
N ILE A 250 83.34 22.32 -4.41
CA ILE A 250 82.04 22.99 -4.50
C ILE A 250 81.24 22.40 -5.67
N ASP A 251 81.83 22.27 -6.87
CA ASP A 251 81.18 21.66 -8.04
C ASP A 251 80.67 20.24 -7.73
N LYS A 252 81.51 19.44 -7.05
CA LYS A 252 81.11 18.08 -6.61
C LYS A 252 79.96 18.10 -5.61
N LYS A 253 79.86 19.11 -4.75
CA LYS A 253 78.73 19.25 -3.82
C LYS A 253 77.46 19.64 -4.58
N ILE A 254 77.54 20.61 -5.50
CA ILE A 254 76.43 21.05 -6.35
C ILE A 254 75.88 19.87 -7.14
N SER A 255 76.73 19.14 -7.86
CA SER A 255 76.32 17.97 -8.65
C SER A 255 75.64 16.88 -7.80
N LYS A 256 76.12 16.65 -6.57
CA LYS A 256 75.46 15.71 -5.64
C LYS A 256 74.09 16.20 -5.20
N ILE A 257 73.92 17.50 -4.97
CA ILE A 257 72.63 18.10 -4.60
C ILE A 257 71.66 17.99 -5.78
N GLU A 258 72.09 18.37 -6.99
CA GLU A 258 71.29 18.25 -8.22
C GLU A 258 70.84 16.81 -8.47
N GLN A 259 71.74 15.83 -8.32
CA GLN A 259 71.38 14.42 -8.44
C GLN A 259 70.36 13.99 -7.39
N LYS A 260 70.51 14.42 -6.13
CA LYS A 260 69.52 14.12 -5.07
C LYS A 260 68.16 14.73 -5.40
N VAL A 261 68.11 15.96 -5.88
CA VAL A 261 66.88 16.65 -6.30
C VAL A 261 66.24 15.92 -7.50
N LYS A 262 67.03 15.59 -8.53
CA LYS A 262 66.56 14.87 -9.71
C LYS A 262 66.02 13.49 -9.35
N ASN A 263 66.72 12.75 -8.48
CA ASN A 263 66.26 11.45 -8.00
C ASN A 263 64.99 11.54 -7.17
N LYS A 264 64.83 12.56 -6.31
CA LYS A 264 63.57 12.80 -5.59
C LYS A 264 62.43 13.18 -6.55
N LYS A 265 62.68 14.02 -7.58
CA LYS A 265 61.70 14.35 -8.63
C LYS A 265 61.27 13.12 -9.43
N ILE A 266 62.21 12.25 -9.80
CA ILE A 266 61.91 10.99 -10.52
C ILE A 266 61.12 10.03 -9.62
N LYS A 267 61.48 9.88 -8.34
CA LYS A 267 60.72 9.07 -7.38
C LYS A 267 59.31 9.61 -7.17
N ALA A 268 59.15 10.94 -7.14
CA ALA A 268 57.83 11.57 -7.08
C ALA A 268 56.99 11.29 -8.34
N LYS A 269 57.57 11.42 -9.54
CA LYS A 269 56.90 11.09 -10.81
C LYS A 269 56.54 9.60 -10.94
N LYS A 270 57.41 8.70 -10.49
CA LYS A 270 57.10 7.25 -10.49
C LYS A 270 55.95 6.92 -9.54
N LYS A 271 55.91 7.54 -8.35
CA LYS A 271 54.78 7.38 -7.44
C LYS A 271 53.49 7.94 -8.05
N SER A 272 53.50 9.10 -8.72
CA SER A 272 52.30 9.65 -9.37
C SER A 272 51.79 8.80 -10.54
N ASN A 273 52.67 8.12 -11.28
CA ASN A 273 52.24 7.20 -12.34
C ASN A 273 51.64 5.90 -11.80
N ILE A 274 52.17 5.34 -10.70
CA ILE A 274 51.60 4.14 -10.09
C ILE A 274 50.14 4.36 -9.63
N TYR A 275 49.79 5.58 -9.20
CA TYR A 275 48.40 5.93 -8.87
C TYR A 275 47.51 6.20 -10.09
N LYS A 276 48.08 6.42 -11.28
CA LYS A 276 47.33 6.56 -12.54
C LYS A 276 46.95 5.23 -13.19
N ASP A 277 47.70 4.17 -12.91
CA ASP A 277 47.43 2.83 -13.44
C ASP A 277 46.49 2.00 -12.53
N PHE A 278 46.06 2.57 -11.39
CA PHE A 278 45.19 1.91 -10.40
C PHE A 278 43.74 2.48 -10.37
N TRP A 279 43.45 3.46 -11.22
CA TRP A 279 42.13 4.03 -11.50
C TRP A 279 41.84 3.87 -12.99
#